data_AF-A0A2J8B319-F1
#
_entry.id   AF-A0A2J8B319-F1
#
_cell.length_a   1.000
_cell.length_b   1.000
_cell.length_c   1.000
_cell.angle_alpha   90.00
_cell.angle_beta   90.00
_cell.angle_gamma   90.00
#
_symmetry.space_group_name_H-M   'P 1'
#
loop_
_entity.id
_entity.type
_entity.pdbx_description
1 polymer ?
#
loop_
_entity_poly.entity_id
_entity_poly.type
_entity_poly.pdbx_seq_one_letter_code
_entity_poly.pdbx_strand_id
1 'polypeptide(L)'
;MLEYIVETTNAFLDQMPKSQRKKKGQFFTSSETAVFMANMFDLSSINSVIKVLDPGTGTGILAAALVERLNQENKVKRIELTCYETDIDVLPILKENLKYIAENVKKEFSYTIMEEDYILSQQDTFNETFFAEKNPAKYDLVIGNPPYLRVMRDNPAALAMPAVVHGAPNLYFLFASMSLFNLKQESEMVYIIPRSWTSGAYFTAFRQYLLGEGRLEQIHLFVSRDKVFSEEQVLQETMIIRVKKTVNTPPHVLITSSKSNADFNDITKLDVPYASVVTGSSLYVYLPTSEADIRVLDMINTYRHTFPDEGLRMRTGIVVDFRQWEDLRKEPGEHHLPLFYSQHIREGKVNHNPSGKEYDWIVDSKRGLIQKNQNYVFCKRFTAKEERRRLQCGIYSPKEFEQYSFIATQNKINYVDRVDGEEMDIDTTYGVYALLNSTLFDMYYRILNGSTQVNSTEINSIPVPPMNIIDRIGDRLRDSGDLSTGNCDRIIMEVAYA
;
A
#
# COMPACT_ATOMS: atom_id res chain seq x y z
N MET A 1 32.39 12.06 5.17
CA MET A 1 32.23 11.41 3.84
C MET A 1 30.88 11.74 3.26
N LEU A 2 29.77 11.51 3.96
CA LEU A 2 28.42 11.76 3.45
C LEU A 2 28.21 13.20 2.98
N GLU A 3 28.71 14.20 3.72
CA GLU A 3 28.62 15.62 3.33
C GLU A 3 29.19 15.88 1.93
N TYR A 4 30.38 15.35 1.62
CA TYR A 4 30.99 15.47 0.28
C TYR A 4 30.13 14.82 -0.80
N ILE A 5 29.57 13.63 -0.54
CA ILE A 5 28.71 12.90 -1.49
C ILE A 5 27.40 13.66 -1.74
N VAL A 6 26.87 14.33 -0.71
CA VAL A 6 25.68 15.19 -0.84
C VAL A 6 26.00 16.41 -1.68
N GLU A 7 27.15 17.05 -1.48
CA GLU A 7 27.60 18.18 -2.31
C GLU A 7 27.77 17.80 -3.79
N THR A 8 28.45 16.69 -4.08
CA THR A 8 28.63 16.22 -5.47
C THR A 8 27.30 15.82 -6.11
N THR A 9 26.40 15.20 -5.32
CA THR A 9 25.05 14.87 -5.79
C THR A 9 24.25 16.13 -6.12
N ASN A 10 24.23 17.13 -5.24
CA ASN A 10 23.50 18.37 -5.47
C ASN A 10 24.04 19.12 -6.71
N ALA A 11 25.37 19.18 -6.87
CA ALA A 11 26.00 19.78 -8.05
C ALA A 11 25.63 19.07 -9.37
N PHE A 12 25.44 17.75 -9.33
CA PHE A 12 24.93 16.98 -10.46
C PHE A 12 23.44 17.26 -10.72
N LEU A 13 22.64 17.32 -9.66
CA LEU A 13 21.19 17.57 -9.77
C LEU A 13 20.86 18.95 -10.34
N ASP A 14 21.68 19.96 -10.04
CA ASP A 14 21.53 21.30 -10.61
C ASP A 14 21.73 21.33 -12.13
N GLN A 15 22.43 20.34 -12.69
CA GLN A 15 22.67 20.20 -14.12
C GLN A 15 21.59 19.36 -14.84
N MET A 16 20.74 18.63 -14.10
CA MET A 16 19.70 17.75 -14.66
C MET A 16 18.28 18.33 -14.51
N PRO A 17 17.56 18.58 -15.62
CA PRO A 17 16.16 19.02 -15.55
C PRO A 17 15.26 18.00 -14.84
N LYS A 18 14.38 18.49 -13.94
CA LYS A 18 13.40 17.65 -13.20
C LYS A 18 12.54 16.74 -14.09
N SER A 19 12.24 17.16 -15.32
CA SER A 19 11.45 16.39 -16.28
C SER A 19 12.15 15.11 -16.76
N GLN A 20 13.48 15.10 -16.79
CA GLN A 20 14.27 13.90 -17.12
C GLN A 20 14.32 12.92 -15.94
N ARG A 21 14.52 13.43 -14.71
CA ARG A 21 14.50 12.61 -13.48
C ARG A 21 13.19 11.85 -13.30
N LYS A 22 12.06 12.54 -13.51
CA LYS A 22 10.72 11.94 -13.44
C LYS A 22 10.48 10.84 -14.49
N LYS A 23 11.08 10.94 -15.68
CA LYS A 23 10.97 9.89 -16.71
C LYS A 23 11.75 8.63 -16.34
N LYS A 24 12.90 8.78 -15.70
CA LYS A 24 13.73 7.67 -15.20
C LYS A 24 13.22 7.10 -13.87
N GLY A 25 12.27 7.78 -13.21
CA GLY A 25 11.73 7.36 -11.91
C GLY A 25 12.76 7.47 -10.77
N GLN A 26 13.79 8.31 -10.95
CA GLN A 26 14.85 8.56 -9.99
C GLN A 26 14.41 9.64 -8.99
N PHE A 27 14.43 9.30 -7.70
CA PHE A 27 14.14 10.19 -6.58
C PHE A 27 15.33 10.19 -5.64
N PHE A 28 15.96 11.35 -5.42
CA PHE A 28 17.18 11.43 -4.61
C PHE A 28 16.86 11.46 -3.11
N THR A 29 17.55 10.62 -2.35
CA THR A 29 17.40 10.53 -0.89
C THR A 29 18.10 11.69 -0.20
N SER A 30 17.44 12.33 0.78
CA SER A 30 18.09 13.37 1.61
C SER A 30 19.17 12.76 2.51
N SER A 31 20.14 13.56 2.95
CA SER A 31 21.20 13.11 3.86
C SER A 31 20.63 12.59 5.18
N GLU A 32 19.64 13.27 5.74
CA GLU A 32 18.97 12.88 6.98
C GLU A 32 18.26 11.54 6.83
N THR A 33 17.59 11.33 5.70
CA THR A 33 16.90 10.07 5.39
C THR A 33 17.91 8.94 5.23
N ALA A 34 19.04 9.18 4.56
CA ALA A 34 20.10 8.19 4.38
C ALA A 34 20.73 7.78 5.72
N VAL A 35 21.04 8.75 6.58
CA VAL A 35 21.55 8.50 7.95
C VAL A 35 20.52 7.73 8.78
N PHE A 36 19.25 8.11 8.70
CA PHE A 36 18.18 7.41 9.40
C PHE A 36 18.07 5.95 8.95
N MET A 37 18.03 5.69 7.65
CA MET A 37 18.01 4.34 7.08
C MET A 37 19.23 3.51 7.52
N ALA A 38 20.43 4.09 7.47
CA ALA A 38 21.64 3.41 7.93
C ALA A 38 21.60 3.06 9.43
N ASN A 39 20.95 3.88 10.25
CA ASN A 39 20.79 3.64 11.68
C ASN A 39 19.68 2.64 12.03
N MET A 40 18.82 2.25 11.08
CA MET A 40 17.77 1.26 11.35
C MET A 40 18.31 -0.16 11.49
N PHE A 41 19.44 -0.49 10.85
CA PHE A 41 20.03 -1.82 10.90
C PHE A 41 20.42 -2.22 12.33
N ASP A 42 20.14 -3.47 12.73
CA ASP A 42 20.70 -4.03 13.95
C ASP A 42 22.07 -4.65 13.67
N LEU A 43 23.09 -3.99 14.19
CA LEU A 43 24.48 -4.39 14.01
C LEU A 43 25.02 -5.20 15.21
N SER A 44 24.20 -5.54 16.20
CA SER A 44 24.62 -6.27 17.41
C SER A 44 25.28 -7.61 17.10
N SER A 45 24.75 -8.32 16.10
CA SER A 45 25.20 -9.66 15.68
C SER A 45 26.05 -9.64 14.41
N ILE A 46 26.56 -8.48 13.99
CA ILE A 46 27.26 -8.31 12.72
C ILE A 46 28.60 -9.06 12.67
N ASN A 47 29.00 -9.56 11.50
CA ASN A 47 30.32 -10.18 11.28
C ASN A 47 31.45 -9.14 11.23
N SER A 48 32.71 -9.61 11.27
CA SER A 48 33.88 -8.75 11.09
C SER A 48 34.10 -8.34 9.63
N VAL A 49 33.69 -9.17 8.68
CA VAL A 49 33.69 -8.89 7.24
C VAL A 49 32.24 -8.79 6.78
N ILE A 50 31.88 -7.66 6.18
CA ILE A 50 30.50 -7.33 5.83
C ILE A 50 30.35 -7.06 4.35
N LYS A 51 29.45 -7.81 3.72
CA LYS A 51 29.04 -7.62 2.34
C LYS A 51 27.77 -6.76 2.31
N VAL A 52 27.85 -5.62 1.66
CA VAL A 52 26.77 -4.64 1.52
C VAL A 52 26.34 -4.57 0.06
N LEU A 53 25.04 -4.52 -0.18
CA LEU A 53 24.47 -4.25 -1.50
C LEU A 53 23.67 -2.95 -1.49
N ASP A 54 23.92 -2.11 -2.50
CA ASP A 54 23.04 -1.00 -2.89
C ASP A 54 22.57 -1.25 -4.34
N PRO A 55 21.34 -1.74 -4.54
CA PRO A 55 20.89 -2.28 -5.83
C PRO A 55 20.41 -1.23 -6.83
N GLY A 56 20.31 0.04 -6.41
CA GLY A 56 19.95 1.17 -7.26
C GLY A 56 20.68 2.40 -6.76
N THR A 57 22.00 2.36 -6.88
CA THR A 57 22.91 3.17 -6.07
C THR A 57 22.79 4.67 -6.33
N GLY A 58 22.41 5.08 -7.54
CA GLY A 58 22.44 6.49 -7.92
C GLY A 58 23.85 7.05 -7.74
N THR A 59 23.95 8.22 -7.11
CA THR A 59 25.23 8.87 -6.79
C THR A 59 25.91 8.29 -5.54
N GLY A 60 25.32 7.31 -4.86
CA GLY A 60 25.93 6.61 -3.72
C GLY A 60 25.66 7.20 -2.34
N ILE A 61 24.63 8.04 -2.18
CA ILE A 61 24.26 8.64 -0.87
C ILE A 61 23.95 7.56 0.19
N LEU A 62 23.17 6.54 -0.14
CA LEU A 62 22.79 5.48 0.81
C LEU A 62 24.00 4.61 1.18
N ALA A 63 24.78 4.20 0.17
CA ALA A 63 26.05 3.52 0.36
C ALA A 63 26.99 4.32 1.29
N ALA A 64 27.15 5.62 1.06
CA ALA A 64 27.99 6.49 1.88
C ALA A 64 27.53 6.52 3.35
N ALA A 65 26.23 6.72 3.59
CA ALA A 65 25.66 6.76 4.94
C ALA A 65 25.85 5.43 5.69
N LEU A 66 25.60 4.30 5.01
CA LEU A 66 25.78 2.97 5.62
C LEU A 66 27.26 2.65 5.88
N VAL A 67 28.15 3.00 4.95
CA VAL A 67 29.60 2.83 5.15
C VAL A 67 30.10 3.69 6.31
N GLU A 68 29.66 4.94 6.45
CA GLU A 68 29.97 5.77 7.62
C GLU A 68 29.50 5.14 8.93
N ARG A 69 28.25 4.65 8.96
CA ARG A 69 27.69 3.96 10.12
C ARG A 69 28.49 2.72 10.49
N LEU A 70 28.85 1.89 9.51
CA LEU A 70 29.67 0.70 9.70
C LEU A 70 31.10 1.06 10.12
N ASN A 71 31.64 2.20 9.69
CA ASN A 71 32.98 2.66 10.08
C ASN A 71 33.06 2.96 11.60
N GLN A 72 31.93 3.26 12.24
CA GLN A 72 31.84 3.47 13.69
C GLN A 72 31.78 2.16 14.50
N GLU A 73 31.51 1.00 13.85
CA GLU A 73 31.36 -0.28 14.55
C GLU A 73 32.68 -1.01 14.82
N ASN A 74 33.14 -1.09 16.06
CA ASN A 74 34.43 -1.69 16.41
C ASN A 74 34.64 -3.13 15.89
N LYS A 75 33.55 -3.92 15.81
CA LYS A 75 33.57 -5.31 15.36
C LYS A 75 33.84 -5.45 13.87
N VAL A 76 33.37 -4.50 13.06
CA VAL A 76 33.56 -4.49 11.60
C VAL A 76 35.01 -4.11 11.29
N LYS A 77 35.70 -4.98 10.54
CA LYS A 77 37.10 -4.81 10.09
C LYS A 77 37.21 -4.61 8.59
N ARG A 78 36.33 -5.23 7.82
CA ARG A 78 36.29 -5.16 6.36
C ARG A 78 34.87 -4.94 5.85
N ILE A 79 34.73 -4.05 4.88
CA ILE A 79 33.47 -3.75 4.20
C ILE A 79 33.65 -4.00 2.70
N GLU A 80 32.79 -4.84 2.13
CA GLU A 80 32.72 -5.14 0.70
C GLU A 80 31.40 -4.60 0.16
N LEU A 81 31.44 -3.54 -0.63
CA LEU A 81 30.27 -2.87 -1.17
C LEU A 81 30.04 -3.27 -2.63
N THR A 82 28.83 -3.71 -2.97
CA THR A 82 28.40 -3.89 -4.36
C THR A 82 27.31 -2.88 -4.68
N CYS A 83 27.52 -2.14 -5.76
CA CYS A 83 26.64 -1.09 -6.26
C CYS A 83 26.11 -1.47 -7.64
N TYR A 84 24.81 -1.36 -7.87
CA TYR A 84 24.21 -1.46 -9.21
C TYR A 84 23.77 -0.08 -9.68
N GLU A 85 24.22 0.31 -10.87
CA GLU A 85 23.81 1.55 -11.55
C GLU A 85 23.93 1.38 -13.06
N THR A 86 22.92 1.83 -13.81
CA THR A 86 22.86 1.67 -15.28
C THR A 86 22.84 3.00 -16.01
N ASP A 87 22.63 4.11 -15.29
CA ASP A 87 22.54 5.44 -15.87
C ASP A 87 23.94 5.99 -16.19
N ILE A 88 24.23 6.10 -17.49
CA ILE A 88 25.50 6.61 -18.00
C ILE A 88 25.82 8.03 -17.53
N ASP A 89 24.80 8.82 -17.21
CA ASP A 89 24.97 10.18 -16.70
C ASP A 89 25.39 10.16 -15.21
N VAL A 90 24.97 9.15 -14.45
CA VAL A 90 25.21 9.02 -13.00
C VAL A 90 26.51 8.25 -12.70
N LEU A 91 26.85 7.25 -13.53
CA LEU A 91 28.01 6.38 -13.34
C LEU A 91 29.34 7.13 -13.11
N PRO A 92 29.69 8.21 -13.82
CA PRO A 92 30.91 8.98 -13.54
C PRO A 92 30.94 9.56 -12.11
N ILE A 93 29.81 10.13 -11.67
CA ILE A 93 29.67 10.70 -10.33
C ILE A 93 29.77 9.61 -9.27
N LEU A 94 29.09 8.48 -9.49
CA LEU A 94 29.18 7.32 -8.59
C LEU A 94 30.62 6.81 -8.44
N LYS A 95 31.38 6.72 -9.55
CA LYS A 95 32.78 6.29 -9.55
C LYS A 95 33.67 7.22 -8.73
N GLU A 96 33.51 8.54 -8.90
CA GLU A 96 34.23 9.55 -8.11
C GLU A 96 33.89 9.45 -6.62
N ASN A 97 32.60 9.38 -6.32
CA ASN A 97 32.07 9.27 -4.97
C ASN A 97 32.56 8.00 -4.24
N LEU A 98 32.54 6.84 -4.90
CA LEU A 98 33.03 5.59 -4.32
C LEU A 98 34.55 5.59 -4.11
N LYS A 99 35.30 6.24 -5.01
CA LYS A 99 36.75 6.45 -4.82
C LYS A 99 37.01 7.31 -3.58
N TYR A 100 36.28 8.42 -3.43
CA TYR A 100 36.38 9.27 -2.25
C TYR A 100 36.05 8.51 -0.96
N ILE A 101 34.99 7.69 -0.97
CA ILE A 101 34.67 6.82 0.18
C ILE A 101 35.84 5.89 0.49
N ALA A 102 36.40 5.20 -0.52
CA ALA A 102 37.52 4.28 -0.31
C ALA A 102 38.77 4.95 0.29
N GLU A 103 39.03 6.21 -0.06
CA GLU A 103 40.16 7.00 0.47
C GLU A 103 39.94 7.47 1.92
N ASN A 104 38.69 7.53 2.40
CA ASN A 104 38.33 8.12 3.69
C ASN A 104 37.79 7.11 4.73
N VAL A 105 37.54 5.86 4.34
CA VAL A 105 37.16 4.78 5.27
C VAL A 105 38.38 4.36 6.10
N LYS A 106 38.20 4.18 7.42
CA LYS A 106 39.28 3.84 8.36
C LYS A 106 39.54 2.33 8.48
N LYS A 107 38.88 1.54 7.64
CA LYS A 107 38.80 0.08 7.67
C LYS A 107 39.18 -0.47 6.32
N GLU A 108 39.40 -1.79 6.24
CA GLU A 108 39.56 -2.42 4.93
C GLU A 108 38.26 -2.23 4.13
N PHE A 109 38.36 -1.62 2.96
CA PHE A 109 37.21 -1.29 2.13
C PHE A 109 37.49 -1.67 0.68
N SER A 110 36.54 -2.36 0.06
CA SER A 110 36.53 -2.64 -1.37
C SER A 110 35.13 -2.43 -1.90
N TYR A 111 35.02 -1.95 -3.14
CA TYR A 111 33.74 -1.79 -3.81
C TYR A 111 33.76 -2.39 -5.21
N THR A 112 32.58 -2.73 -5.73
CA THR A 112 32.35 -3.19 -7.10
C THR A 112 31.13 -2.47 -7.66
N ILE A 113 31.24 -1.97 -8.89
CA ILE A 113 30.13 -1.35 -9.61
C ILE A 113 29.70 -2.31 -10.71
N MET A 114 28.43 -2.71 -10.66
CA MET A 114 27.76 -3.53 -11.66
C MET A 114 27.01 -2.58 -12.61
N GLU A 115 27.52 -2.42 -13.83
CA GLU A 115 26.95 -1.55 -14.88
C GLU A 115 25.87 -2.26 -15.71
N GLU A 116 25.14 -3.19 -15.09
CA GLU A 116 24.11 -4.02 -15.71
C GLU A 116 22.76 -3.85 -15.01
N ASP A 117 21.66 -4.23 -15.68
CA ASP A 117 20.33 -4.17 -15.07
C ASP A 117 20.23 -5.15 -13.89
N TYR A 118 19.94 -4.63 -12.70
CA TYR A 118 19.91 -5.38 -11.45
C TYR A 118 18.96 -6.59 -11.46
N ILE A 119 17.82 -6.49 -12.15
CA ILE A 119 16.83 -7.58 -12.23
C ILE A 119 17.24 -8.57 -13.32
N LEU A 120 17.53 -8.08 -14.53
CA LEU A 120 17.74 -8.93 -15.69
C LEU A 120 19.03 -9.74 -15.59
N SER A 121 20.09 -9.17 -15.01
CA SER A 121 21.37 -9.87 -14.78
C SER A 121 21.25 -11.11 -13.89
N GLN A 122 20.18 -11.19 -13.08
CA GLN A 122 20.00 -12.23 -12.07
C GLN A 122 18.74 -13.09 -12.29
N GLN A 123 18.01 -12.89 -13.40
CA GLN A 123 16.72 -13.52 -13.64
C GLN A 123 16.79 -15.06 -13.60
N ASP A 124 17.84 -15.65 -14.17
CA ASP A 124 17.96 -17.11 -14.25
C ASP A 124 18.16 -17.72 -12.87
N THR A 125 19.00 -17.07 -12.05
CA THR A 125 19.27 -17.48 -10.68
C THR A 125 18.04 -17.27 -9.77
N PHE A 126 17.30 -16.18 -9.95
CA PHE A 126 16.07 -15.94 -9.17
C PHE A 126 14.98 -16.97 -9.48
N ASN A 127 14.84 -17.38 -10.75
CA ASN A 127 13.83 -18.35 -11.18
C ASN A 127 14.33 -19.81 -11.17
N GLU A 128 15.55 -20.06 -10.67
CA GLU A 128 16.16 -21.39 -10.61
C GLU A 128 16.16 -22.12 -11.98
N THR A 129 16.42 -21.38 -13.07
CA THR A 129 16.46 -21.95 -14.42
C THR A 129 17.72 -22.79 -14.64
N PHE A 130 17.84 -23.43 -15.80
CA PHE A 130 19.04 -24.19 -16.16
C PHE A 130 20.33 -23.34 -16.18
N PHE A 131 20.21 -22.02 -16.40
CA PHE A 131 21.33 -21.09 -16.41
C PHE A 131 21.58 -20.43 -15.05
N ALA A 132 20.86 -20.84 -14.01
CA ALA A 132 21.03 -20.32 -12.66
C ALA A 132 22.47 -20.48 -12.17
N GLU A 133 23.01 -19.41 -11.58
CA GLU A 133 24.29 -19.48 -10.89
C GLU A 133 24.17 -20.43 -9.69
N LYS A 134 25.11 -21.38 -9.56
CA LYS A 134 25.04 -22.39 -8.48
C LYS A 134 25.22 -21.81 -7.08
N ASN A 135 26.03 -20.76 -6.94
CA ASN A 135 26.39 -20.15 -5.66
C ASN A 135 26.42 -18.62 -5.79
N PRO A 136 25.27 -17.97 -6.05
CA PRO A 136 25.23 -16.54 -6.26
C PRO A 136 25.70 -15.78 -5.02
N ALA A 137 26.33 -14.63 -5.23
CA ALA A 137 26.72 -13.75 -4.13
C ALA A 137 25.52 -13.40 -3.25
N LYS A 138 25.71 -13.49 -1.92
CA LYS A 138 24.73 -13.09 -0.90
C LYS A 138 25.33 -12.04 0.03
N TYR A 139 24.47 -11.15 0.52
CA TYR A 139 24.87 -9.95 1.27
C TYR A 139 24.39 -10.01 2.71
N ASP A 140 25.17 -9.39 3.61
CA ASP A 140 24.85 -9.26 5.03
C ASP A 140 23.89 -8.09 5.29
N LEU A 141 23.97 -7.03 4.48
CA LEU A 141 23.11 -5.85 4.56
C LEU A 141 22.72 -5.39 3.14
N VAL A 142 21.46 -5.03 2.94
CA VAL A 142 21.02 -4.35 1.70
C VAL A 142 20.33 -3.03 2.04
N ILE A 143 20.77 -1.93 1.45
CA ILE A 143 20.12 -0.62 1.61
C ILE A 143 19.65 -0.13 0.24
N GLY A 144 18.43 0.39 0.13
CA GLY A 144 17.91 0.75 -1.20
C GLY A 144 16.83 1.83 -1.21
N ASN A 145 16.92 2.71 -2.20
CA ASN A 145 15.85 3.56 -2.69
C ASN A 145 15.61 3.22 -4.17
N PRO A 146 14.77 2.21 -4.47
CA PRO A 146 14.61 1.72 -5.83
C PRO A 146 13.78 2.70 -6.70
N PRO A 147 13.81 2.58 -8.03
CA PRO A 147 13.03 3.45 -8.91
C PRO A 147 11.51 3.25 -8.75
N TYR A 148 10.76 4.34 -8.67
CA TYR A 148 9.30 4.30 -8.49
C TYR A 148 8.57 4.45 -9.83
N LEU A 149 8.60 3.37 -10.63
CA LEU A 149 8.01 3.36 -11.97
C LEU A 149 7.04 2.19 -12.14
N ARG A 150 5.77 2.51 -12.40
CA ARG A 150 4.79 1.50 -12.85
C ARG A 150 5.13 1.09 -14.27
N VAL A 151 5.30 -0.20 -14.50
CA VAL A 151 5.59 -0.77 -15.82
C VAL A 151 4.43 -1.66 -16.30
N MET A 152 4.40 -1.95 -17.59
CA MET A 152 3.46 -2.92 -18.15
C MET A 152 3.90 -4.36 -17.83
N ARG A 153 2.97 -5.32 -17.93
CA ARG A 153 3.25 -6.73 -17.60
C ARG A 153 4.24 -7.41 -18.56
N ASP A 154 4.34 -6.92 -19.79
CA ASP A 154 5.26 -7.37 -20.82
C ASP A 154 6.64 -6.68 -20.73
N ASN A 155 6.85 -5.80 -19.75
CA ASN A 155 8.17 -5.24 -19.50
C ASN A 155 9.15 -6.35 -19.11
N PRO A 156 10.40 -6.37 -19.64
CA PRO A 156 11.38 -7.40 -19.34
C PRO A 156 11.60 -7.65 -17.84
N ALA A 157 11.66 -6.60 -17.02
CA ALA A 157 11.85 -6.74 -15.58
C ALA A 157 10.66 -7.45 -14.89
N ALA A 158 9.43 -7.22 -15.37
CA ALA A 158 8.25 -7.92 -14.86
C ALA A 158 8.21 -9.38 -15.31
N LEU A 159 8.59 -9.65 -16.56
CA LEU A 159 8.69 -11.02 -17.10
C LEU A 159 9.79 -11.84 -16.42
N ALA A 160 10.85 -11.18 -15.95
CA ALA A 160 11.95 -11.80 -15.22
C ALA A 160 11.60 -12.24 -13.79
N MET A 161 10.47 -11.78 -13.21
CA MET A 161 10.09 -12.12 -11.83
C MET A 161 8.59 -12.44 -11.71
N PRO A 162 8.07 -13.45 -12.43
CA PRO A 162 6.64 -13.73 -12.49
C PRO A 162 6.04 -14.12 -11.12
N ALA A 163 6.85 -14.72 -10.24
CA ALA A 163 6.41 -15.15 -8.90
C ALA A 163 5.93 -14.00 -8.00
N VAL A 164 6.39 -12.77 -8.26
CA VAL A 164 6.03 -11.59 -7.45
C VAL A 164 5.06 -10.63 -8.16
N VAL A 165 4.62 -10.98 -9.38
CA VAL A 165 3.75 -10.13 -10.21
C VAL A 165 2.35 -10.73 -10.30
N HIS A 166 1.39 -10.12 -9.60
CA HIS A 166 -0.04 -10.45 -9.75
C HIS A 166 -0.81 -9.42 -10.60
N GLY A 167 -0.45 -8.15 -10.50
CA GLY A 167 -1.23 -7.00 -10.99
C GLY A 167 -0.49 -6.13 -12.01
N ALA A 168 -0.61 -4.81 -11.86
CA ALA A 168 0.24 -3.86 -12.58
C ALA A 168 1.58 -3.73 -11.85
N PRO A 169 2.71 -4.17 -12.45
CA PRO A 169 4.00 -4.18 -11.77
C PRO A 169 4.58 -2.78 -11.57
N ASN A 170 5.45 -2.67 -10.56
CA ASN A 170 6.21 -1.47 -10.25
C ASN A 170 7.63 -1.88 -9.87
N LEU A 171 8.63 -1.19 -10.41
CA LEU A 171 10.03 -1.55 -10.24
C LEU A 171 10.45 -1.63 -8.77
N TYR A 172 9.92 -0.78 -7.88
CA TYR A 172 10.34 -0.78 -6.48
C TYR A 172 10.17 -2.13 -5.79
N PHE A 173 9.07 -2.84 -6.08
CA PHE A 173 8.80 -4.11 -5.41
C PHE A 173 9.56 -5.27 -6.06
N LEU A 174 9.90 -5.15 -7.35
CA LEU A 174 10.78 -6.09 -8.04
C LEU A 174 12.20 -6.00 -7.46
N PHE A 175 12.71 -4.77 -7.31
CA PHE A 175 14.00 -4.50 -6.64
C PHE A 175 13.99 -5.03 -5.20
N ALA A 176 12.96 -4.73 -4.41
CA ALA A 176 12.87 -5.22 -3.04
C ALA A 176 12.84 -6.76 -2.96
N SER A 177 12.14 -7.42 -3.89
CA SER A 177 12.09 -8.89 -3.96
C SER A 177 13.45 -9.48 -4.32
N MET A 178 14.13 -8.94 -5.33
CA MET A 178 15.46 -9.41 -5.74
C MET A 178 16.48 -9.19 -4.61
N SER A 179 16.36 -8.08 -3.87
CA SER A 179 17.20 -7.81 -2.71
C SER A 179 16.98 -8.77 -1.55
N LEU A 180 15.72 -9.13 -1.27
CA LEU A 180 15.44 -10.20 -0.31
C LEU A 180 15.98 -11.55 -0.78
N PHE A 181 15.93 -11.84 -2.08
CA PHE A 181 16.61 -13.00 -2.65
C PHE A 181 18.13 -12.94 -2.42
N ASN A 182 18.77 -11.79 -2.65
CA ASN A 182 20.21 -11.60 -2.49
C ASN A 182 20.68 -11.54 -1.02
N LEU A 183 19.78 -11.38 -0.05
CA LEU A 183 20.14 -11.44 1.37
C LEU A 183 20.55 -12.85 1.81
N LYS A 184 21.54 -12.91 2.71
CA LYS A 184 21.83 -14.09 3.53
C LYS A 184 20.68 -14.35 4.52
N GLN A 185 20.59 -15.58 5.00
CA GLN A 185 19.69 -15.92 6.10
C GLN A 185 20.11 -15.16 7.37
N GLU A 186 19.14 -14.68 8.15
CA GLU A 186 19.30 -13.84 9.34
C GLU A 186 19.92 -12.46 9.09
N SER A 187 20.01 -12.02 7.83
CA SER A 187 20.49 -10.71 7.42
C SER A 187 19.34 -9.75 7.09
N GLU A 188 19.65 -8.46 6.94
CA GLU A 188 18.65 -7.40 6.94
C GLU A 188 18.73 -6.50 5.71
N MET A 189 17.56 -6.02 5.27
CA MET A 189 17.45 -4.94 4.29
C MET A 189 16.69 -3.75 4.87
N VAL A 190 17.12 -2.54 4.50
CA VAL A 190 16.42 -1.29 4.80
C VAL A 190 16.07 -0.58 3.50
N TYR A 191 14.78 -0.36 3.28
CA TYR A 191 14.23 0.14 2.02
C TYR A 191 13.31 1.33 2.24
N ILE A 192 13.43 2.36 1.41
CA ILE A 192 12.41 3.40 1.28
C ILE A 192 11.54 3.13 0.05
N ILE A 193 10.25 2.87 0.25
CA ILE A 193 9.31 2.49 -0.82
C ILE A 193 7.92 3.11 -0.61
N PRO A 194 7.10 3.25 -1.66
CA PRO A 194 5.73 3.78 -1.55
C PRO A 194 4.82 2.85 -0.73
N ARG A 195 4.01 3.41 0.19
CA ARG A 195 3.05 2.69 1.05
C ARG A 195 2.11 1.73 0.30
N SER A 196 1.86 1.97 -0.99
CA SER A 196 0.87 1.23 -1.80
C SER A 196 0.96 -0.30 -1.71
N TRP A 197 2.15 -0.88 -1.46
CA TRP A 197 2.30 -2.33 -1.35
C TRP A 197 1.59 -2.96 -0.15
N THR A 198 1.38 -2.18 0.92
CA THR A 198 0.77 -2.64 2.18
C THR A 198 -0.65 -3.18 2.01
N SER A 199 -1.36 -2.70 0.99
CA SER A 199 -2.72 -3.12 0.65
C SER A 199 -2.89 -3.32 -0.87
N GLY A 200 -4.11 -3.56 -1.33
CA GLY A 200 -4.43 -3.72 -2.75
C GLY A 200 -4.07 -5.09 -3.35
N ALA A 201 -4.89 -5.52 -4.31
CA ALA A 201 -4.77 -6.84 -4.94
C ALA A 201 -3.51 -6.98 -5.81
N TYR A 202 -3.04 -5.90 -6.44
CA TYR A 202 -1.88 -5.97 -7.34
C TYR A 202 -0.57 -6.31 -6.64
N PHE A 203 -0.47 -6.05 -5.34
CA PHE A 203 0.71 -6.30 -4.53
C PHE A 203 0.62 -7.60 -3.72
N THR A 204 -0.43 -8.42 -3.91
CA THR A 204 -0.60 -9.67 -3.15
C THR A 204 0.56 -10.64 -3.32
N ALA A 205 0.99 -10.90 -4.57
CA ALA A 205 2.13 -11.79 -4.83
C ALA A 205 3.44 -11.24 -4.23
N PHE A 206 3.66 -9.92 -4.32
CA PHE A 206 4.80 -9.28 -3.67
C PHE A 206 4.77 -9.43 -2.14
N ARG A 207 3.63 -9.18 -1.48
CA ARG A 207 3.50 -9.36 -0.02
C ARG A 207 3.75 -10.81 0.39
N GLN A 208 3.20 -11.76 -0.36
CA GLN A 208 3.42 -13.20 -0.12
C GLN A 208 4.89 -13.58 -0.22
N TYR A 209 5.61 -13.05 -1.20
CA TYR A 209 7.04 -13.28 -1.31
C TYR A 209 7.84 -12.59 -0.20
N LEU A 210 7.67 -11.27 -0.04
CA LEU A 210 8.42 -10.45 0.92
C LEU A 210 8.23 -10.95 2.36
N LEU A 211 6.99 -11.23 2.75
CA LEU A 211 6.61 -11.63 4.11
C LEU A 211 6.64 -13.16 4.30
N GLY A 212 6.77 -13.93 3.22
CA GLY A 212 7.04 -15.37 3.28
C GLY A 212 8.51 -15.63 3.61
N GLU A 213 9.40 -14.99 2.85
CA GLU A 213 10.86 -15.15 2.95
C GLU A 213 11.51 -14.21 3.99
N GLY A 214 10.82 -13.13 4.37
CA GLY A 214 11.29 -12.14 5.32
C GLY A 214 10.26 -11.78 6.38
N ARG A 215 10.69 -11.05 7.40
CA ARG A 215 9.85 -10.51 8.47
C ARG A 215 10.13 -9.03 8.65
N LEU A 216 9.07 -8.24 8.80
CA LEU A 216 9.16 -6.83 9.16
C LEU A 216 9.65 -6.74 10.61
N GLU A 217 10.72 -5.97 10.82
CA GLU A 217 11.25 -5.67 12.16
C GLU A 217 10.89 -4.23 12.55
N GLN A 218 10.93 -3.31 11.57
CA GLN A 218 10.65 -1.90 11.79
C GLN A 218 9.99 -1.25 10.58
N ILE A 219 9.06 -0.33 10.83
CA ILE A 219 8.46 0.56 9.84
C ILE A 219 8.62 2.01 10.31
N HIS A 220 9.01 2.91 9.41
CA HIS A 220 8.98 4.34 9.63
C HIS A 220 8.00 5.04 8.69
N LEU A 221 7.15 5.88 9.26
CA LEU A 221 6.10 6.62 8.57
C LEU A 221 6.37 8.12 8.64
N PHE A 222 6.14 8.81 7.53
CA PHE A 222 6.20 10.27 7.46
C PHE A 222 4.77 10.83 7.52
N VAL A 223 4.49 11.64 8.55
CA VAL A 223 3.15 12.20 8.78
C VAL A 223 2.79 13.27 7.75
N SER A 224 3.76 14.10 7.30
CA SER A 224 3.56 15.11 6.25
C SER A 224 3.95 14.57 4.87
N ARG A 225 2.96 14.45 3.97
CA ARG A 225 3.16 13.94 2.60
C ARG A 225 4.06 14.82 1.74
N ASP A 226 4.03 16.13 1.96
CA ASP A 226 4.63 17.10 1.03
C ASP A 226 6.14 17.29 1.18
N LYS A 227 6.81 16.54 2.08
CA LYS A 227 8.16 16.91 2.52
C LYS A 227 9.23 15.83 2.42
N VAL A 228 8.90 14.55 2.22
CA VAL A 228 9.92 13.48 2.12
C VAL A 228 10.80 13.63 0.87
N PHE A 229 10.19 14.13 -0.22
CA PHE A 229 10.88 14.61 -1.42
C PHE A 229 10.36 16.02 -1.75
N SER A 230 10.57 16.97 -0.83
CA SER A 230 10.03 18.35 -0.91
C SER A 230 10.30 19.05 -2.24
N GLU A 231 11.31 18.62 -2.99
CA GLU A 231 11.67 19.20 -4.28
C GLU A 231 10.93 18.60 -5.50
N GLU A 232 10.23 17.46 -5.34
CA GLU A 232 9.81 16.63 -6.50
C GLU A 232 8.28 16.42 -6.64
N GLN A 233 7.44 17.06 -5.81
CA GLN A 233 5.96 16.98 -5.87
C GLN A 233 5.42 15.55 -6.01
N VAL A 234 6.03 14.60 -5.30
CA VAL A 234 5.61 13.20 -5.30
C VAL A 234 4.44 13.03 -4.33
N LEU A 235 3.23 12.88 -4.87
CA LEU A 235 2.00 12.64 -4.10
C LEU A 235 1.89 11.22 -3.50
N GLN A 236 2.97 10.44 -3.49
CA GLN A 236 2.98 9.08 -2.95
C GLN A 236 3.50 9.11 -1.51
N GLU A 237 2.68 8.65 -0.56
CA GLU A 237 3.14 8.37 0.80
C GLU A 237 4.25 7.30 0.73
N THR A 238 5.49 7.69 1.00
CA THR A 238 6.60 6.75 1.17
C THR A 238 6.77 6.36 2.63
N MET A 239 7.42 5.23 2.84
CA MET A 239 7.73 4.67 4.14
C MET A 239 9.09 4.00 4.07
N ILE A 240 9.77 3.91 5.21
CA ILE A 240 11.00 3.12 5.32
C ILE A 240 10.65 1.82 6.03
N ILE A 241 11.14 0.70 5.53
CA ILE A 241 10.97 -0.61 6.14
C ILE A 241 12.33 -1.23 6.43
N ARG A 242 12.43 -1.90 7.57
CA ARG A 242 13.49 -2.87 7.87
C ARG A 242 12.90 -4.26 7.84
N VAL A 243 13.45 -5.10 6.99
CA VAL A 243 13.05 -6.50 6.82
C VAL A 243 14.24 -7.38 7.13
N LYS A 244 14.04 -8.40 7.96
CA LYS A 244 15.02 -9.46 8.22
C LYS A 244 14.64 -10.70 7.44
N LYS A 245 15.60 -11.31 6.73
CA LYS A 245 15.39 -12.59 6.05
C LYS A 245 15.40 -13.71 7.08
N THR A 246 14.22 -14.10 7.54
CA THR A 246 14.06 -15.12 8.58
C THR A 246 12.72 -15.83 8.46
N VAL A 247 12.68 -17.07 8.94
CA VAL A 247 11.43 -17.83 9.12
C VAL A 247 10.77 -17.53 10.46
N ASN A 248 11.55 -16.99 11.43
CA ASN A 248 11.08 -16.71 12.77
C ASN A 248 10.36 -15.37 12.81
N THR A 249 9.05 -15.40 13.02
CA THR A 249 8.26 -14.18 13.17
C THR A 249 8.61 -13.48 14.50
N PRO A 250 9.07 -12.22 14.48
CA PRO A 250 9.30 -11.48 15.71
C PRO A 250 7.98 -11.27 16.45
N PRO A 251 7.98 -11.17 17.79
CA PRO A 251 6.74 -10.98 18.54
C PRO A 251 6.08 -9.64 18.24
N HIS A 252 6.88 -8.61 17.92
CA HIS A 252 6.42 -7.26 17.66
C HIS A 252 7.16 -6.64 16.46
N VAL A 253 6.56 -5.60 15.88
CA VAL A 253 7.16 -4.72 14.88
C VAL A 253 7.24 -3.32 15.47
N LEU A 254 8.42 -2.71 15.40
CA LEU A 254 8.60 -1.33 15.83
C LEU A 254 8.04 -0.39 14.74
N ILE A 255 6.97 0.33 15.05
CA ILE A 255 6.44 1.39 14.18
C ILE A 255 6.91 2.74 14.72
N THR A 256 7.52 3.52 13.85
CA THR A 256 8.00 4.86 14.16
C THR A 256 7.37 5.89 13.23
N SER A 257 7.16 7.11 13.71
CA SER A 257 6.67 8.19 12.88
C SER A 257 7.34 9.52 13.18
N SER A 258 7.52 10.32 12.13
CA SER A 258 8.07 11.69 12.19
C SER A 258 7.19 12.64 11.37
N LYS A 259 7.25 13.95 11.65
CA LYS A 259 6.52 14.94 10.83
C LYS A 259 7.04 14.98 9.40
N SER A 260 8.36 14.94 9.21
CA SER A 260 9.02 14.98 7.91
C SER A 260 10.44 14.41 7.99
N ASN A 261 11.10 14.25 6.85
CA ASN A 261 12.52 13.87 6.74
C ASN A 261 13.50 14.82 7.45
N ALA A 262 13.10 16.05 7.76
CA ALA A 262 13.92 17.00 8.52
C ALA A 262 13.78 16.85 10.05
N ASP A 263 12.92 15.95 10.53
CA ASP A 263 12.51 15.88 11.94
C ASP A 263 12.66 14.47 12.54
N PHE A 264 13.78 13.82 12.27
CA PHE A 264 14.10 12.53 12.89
C PHE A 264 14.49 12.66 14.38
N ASN A 265 14.50 13.87 14.94
CA ASN A 265 14.77 14.11 16.36
C ASN A 265 13.50 14.02 17.22
N ASP A 266 12.31 14.16 16.64
CA ASP A 266 11.01 14.03 17.31
C ASP A 266 10.24 12.81 16.75
N ILE A 267 10.70 11.61 17.15
CA ILE A 267 10.12 10.35 16.68
C ILE A 267 9.16 9.77 17.72
N THR A 268 7.92 9.54 17.29
CA THR A 268 6.99 8.68 18.04
C THR A 268 7.31 7.22 17.78
N LYS A 269 7.28 6.39 18.82
CA LYS A 269 7.57 4.95 18.76
C LYS A 269 6.41 4.16 19.31
N LEU A 270 6.02 3.11 18.61
CA LEU A 270 5.01 2.14 19.02
C LEU A 270 5.56 0.74 18.77
N ASP A 271 5.52 -0.10 19.80
CA ASP A 271 5.87 -1.51 19.69
C ASP A 271 4.58 -2.31 19.54
N VAL A 272 4.34 -2.88 18.36
CA VAL A 272 3.03 -3.42 18.00
C VAL A 272 3.13 -4.92 17.76
N PRO A 273 2.25 -5.77 18.32
CA PRO A 273 2.25 -7.20 18.04
C PRO A 273 2.27 -7.47 16.54
N TYR A 274 3.15 -8.37 16.09
CA TYR A 274 3.31 -8.63 14.66
C TYR A 274 1.98 -9.08 14.01
N ALA A 275 1.20 -9.86 14.75
CA ALA A 275 -0.11 -10.36 14.32
C ALA A 275 -1.18 -9.26 14.17
N SER A 276 -0.98 -8.06 14.74
CA SER A 276 -1.84 -6.90 14.52
C SER A 276 -1.37 -6.06 13.32
N VAL A 277 -0.10 -6.17 12.94
CA VAL A 277 0.49 -5.46 11.78
C VAL A 277 0.29 -6.24 10.49
N VAL A 278 0.58 -7.54 10.47
CA VAL A 278 0.47 -8.39 9.28
C VAL A 278 -0.67 -9.37 9.45
N THR A 279 -1.75 -9.22 8.67
CA THR A 279 -2.99 -10.00 8.89
C THR A 279 -3.59 -10.59 7.61
N GLY A 280 -4.34 -11.68 7.80
CA GLY A 280 -5.12 -12.34 6.75
C GLY A 280 -4.30 -13.10 5.70
N SER A 281 -4.98 -13.84 4.84
CA SER A 281 -4.35 -14.64 3.77
C SER A 281 -3.66 -13.80 2.69
N SER A 282 -4.09 -12.54 2.54
CA SER A 282 -3.47 -11.56 1.64
C SER A 282 -2.28 -10.82 2.28
N LEU A 283 -1.94 -11.15 3.53
CA LEU A 283 -0.85 -10.59 4.32
C LEU A 283 -0.84 -9.06 4.31
N TYR A 284 -2.01 -8.45 4.52
CA TYR A 284 -2.13 -7.00 4.55
C TYR A 284 -1.31 -6.41 5.71
N VAL A 285 -0.72 -5.24 5.46
CA VAL A 285 0.14 -4.55 6.43
C VAL A 285 -0.58 -3.31 6.96
N TYR A 286 -1.03 -3.39 8.20
CA TYR A 286 -1.71 -2.31 8.93
C TYR A 286 -0.67 -1.39 9.56
N LEU A 287 -0.93 -0.08 9.52
CA LEU A 287 0.02 0.94 9.94
C LEU A 287 -0.55 1.79 11.07
N PRO A 288 -0.73 1.23 12.28
CA PRO A 288 -1.20 2.01 13.42
C PRO A 288 -0.14 3.05 13.81
N THR A 289 -0.61 4.25 14.14
CA THR A 289 0.21 5.40 14.54
C THR A 289 -0.09 5.88 15.95
N SER A 290 -1.02 5.22 16.64
CA SER A 290 -1.38 5.51 18.01
C SER A 290 -1.90 4.26 18.73
N GLU A 291 -1.91 4.30 20.06
CA GLU A 291 -2.59 3.30 20.90
C GLU A 291 -4.09 3.18 20.59
N ALA A 292 -4.72 4.26 20.12
CA ALA A 292 -6.12 4.24 19.69
C ALA A 292 -6.30 3.38 18.43
N ASP A 293 -5.35 3.45 17.48
CA ASP A 293 -5.37 2.61 16.29
C ASP A 293 -5.22 1.14 16.65
N ILE A 294 -4.32 0.81 17.59
CA ILE A 294 -4.13 -0.57 18.06
C ILE A 294 -5.41 -1.13 18.66
N ARG A 295 -6.08 -0.37 19.55
CA ARG A 295 -7.39 -0.78 20.11
C ARG A 295 -8.45 -1.01 19.04
N VAL A 296 -8.46 -0.22 17.97
CA VAL A 296 -9.38 -0.42 16.84
C VAL A 296 -9.09 -1.73 16.12
N LEU A 297 -7.81 -2.04 15.88
CA LEU A 297 -7.41 -3.32 15.27
C LEU A 297 -7.86 -4.49 16.14
N ASP A 298 -7.57 -4.47 17.44
CA ASP A 298 -7.91 -5.56 18.36
C ASP A 298 -9.43 -5.77 18.47
N MET A 299 -10.19 -4.67 18.50
CA MET A 299 -11.65 -4.73 18.61
C MET A 299 -12.29 -5.37 17.38
N ILE A 300 -11.92 -4.93 16.17
CA ILE A 300 -12.42 -5.54 14.92
C ILE A 300 -11.98 -7.00 14.81
N ASN A 301 -10.72 -7.32 15.15
CA ASN A 301 -10.16 -8.66 15.06
C ASN A 301 -10.65 -9.63 16.16
N THR A 302 -11.56 -9.20 17.04
CA THR A 302 -12.32 -10.11 17.92
C THR A 302 -13.16 -11.10 17.08
N TYR A 303 -13.62 -10.65 15.91
CA TYR A 303 -14.22 -11.50 14.90
C TYR A 303 -13.16 -12.00 13.90
N ARG A 304 -13.47 -13.11 13.24
CA ARG A 304 -12.57 -13.74 12.25
C ARG A 304 -13.18 -13.89 10.86
N HIS A 305 -14.51 -13.93 10.78
CA HIS A 305 -15.23 -14.03 9.53
C HIS A 305 -15.30 -12.67 8.87
N THR A 306 -15.23 -12.66 7.55
CA THR A 306 -15.36 -11.47 6.71
C THR A 306 -16.75 -11.41 6.08
N PHE A 307 -17.09 -10.32 5.39
CA PHE A 307 -18.34 -10.26 4.63
C PHE A 307 -18.54 -11.51 3.74
N PRO A 308 -17.57 -11.92 2.89
CA PRO A 308 -17.70 -13.16 2.10
C PRO A 308 -18.00 -14.41 2.91
N ASP A 309 -17.42 -14.57 4.10
CA ASP A 309 -17.65 -15.73 4.96
C ASP A 309 -19.07 -15.74 5.53
N GLU A 310 -19.64 -14.55 5.78
CA GLU A 310 -21.02 -14.34 6.21
C GLU A 310 -22.03 -14.26 5.04
N GLY A 311 -21.59 -14.58 3.81
CA GLY A 311 -22.48 -14.59 2.64
C GLY A 311 -22.79 -13.22 2.04
N LEU A 312 -22.07 -12.17 2.45
CA LEU A 312 -22.14 -10.80 1.91
C LEU A 312 -20.93 -10.47 1.05
N ARG A 313 -21.04 -9.51 0.14
CA ARG A 313 -19.88 -9.04 -0.62
C ARG A 313 -20.05 -7.61 -1.07
N MET A 314 -19.02 -6.80 -0.83
CA MET A 314 -18.86 -5.53 -1.51
C MET A 314 -18.37 -5.77 -2.94
N ARG A 315 -19.05 -5.18 -3.91
CA ARG A 315 -18.70 -5.18 -5.34
C ARG A 315 -18.51 -3.77 -5.84
N THR A 316 -17.78 -3.64 -6.93
CA THR A 316 -17.60 -2.35 -7.62
C THR A 316 -18.77 -2.14 -8.58
N GLY A 317 -19.23 -0.89 -8.70
CA GLY A 317 -20.21 -0.48 -9.70
C GLY A 317 -19.78 -0.84 -11.12
N ILE A 318 -20.76 -1.10 -11.97
CA ILE A 318 -20.57 -1.82 -13.23
C ILE A 318 -20.20 -0.87 -14.38
N VAL A 319 -20.89 0.27 -14.47
CA VAL A 319 -20.84 1.16 -15.63
C VAL A 319 -19.59 2.04 -15.59
N VAL A 320 -18.86 2.05 -16.71
CA VAL A 320 -17.68 2.91 -16.93
C VAL A 320 -18.03 3.91 -18.03
N ASP A 321 -18.35 5.14 -17.65
CA ASP A 321 -19.01 6.16 -18.47
C ASP A 321 -18.35 6.33 -19.85
N PHE A 322 -17.03 6.58 -19.87
CA PHE A 322 -16.29 6.85 -21.10
C PHE A 322 -16.19 5.64 -22.04
N ARG A 323 -16.47 4.42 -21.55
CA ARG A 323 -16.51 3.20 -22.37
C ARG A 323 -17.91 2.90 -22.90
N GLN A 324 -18.95 3.49 -22.32
CA GLN A 324 -20.36 3.16 -22.59
C GLN A 324 -21.18 4.38 -23.00
N TRP A 325 -20.55 5.41 -23.57
CA TRP A 325 -21.20 6.69 -23.88
C TRP A 325 -22.43 6.56 -24.80
N GLU A 326 -22.46 5.54 -25.68
CA GLU A 326 -23.59 5.24 -26.58
C GLU A 326 -24.83 4.70 -25.84
N ASP A 327 -24.63 4.13 -24.65
CA ASP A 327 -25.69 3.52 -23.83
C ASP A 327 -26.30 4.51 -22.84
N LEU A 328 -25.62 5.62 -22.58
CA LEU A 328 -26.01 6.63 -21.61
C LEU A 328 -27.14 7.52 -22.15
N ARG A 329 -27.99 7.98 -21.24
CA ARG A 329 -29.19 8.77 -21.55
C ARG A 329 -29.30 9.95 -20.58
N LYS A 330 -29.78 11.08 -21.10
CA LYS A 330 -29.92 12.33 -20.32
C LYS A 330 -31.19 12.34 -19.48
N GLU A 331 -32.27 11.81 -20.07
CA GLU A 331 -33.62 11.87 -19.52
C GLU A 331 -34.20 10.46 -19.32
N PRO A 332 -35.17 10.28 -18.39
CA PRO A 332 -35.93 9.05 -18.30
C PRO A 332 -36.71 8.76 -19.59
N GLY A 333 -37.02 7.50 -19.83
CA GLY A 333 -37.74 7.08 -21.02
C GLY A 333 -38.06 5.59 -21.01
N GLU A 334 -38.75 5.13 -22.04
CA GLU A 334 -38.95 3.71 -22.29
C GLU A 334 -37.59 3.02 -22.45
N HIS A 335 -37.41 1.86 -21.83
CA HIS A 335 -36.14 1.12 -21.83
C HIS A 335 -34.94 1.87 -21.23
N HIS A 336 -35.17 2.91 -20.42
CA HIS A 336 -34.12 3.60 -19.65
C HIS A 336 -34.21 3.23 -18.17
N LEU A 337 -33.06 2.89 -17.58
CA LEU A 337 -32.90 2.57 -16.16
C LEU A 337 -32.12 3.68 -15.46
N PRO A 338 -32.41 3.94 -14.17
CA PRO A 338 -31.66 4.93 -13.40
C PRO A 338 -30.21 4.46 -13.21
N LEU A 339 -29.27 5.35 -13.55
CA LEU A 339 -27.85 5.15 -13.31
C LEU A 339 -27.44 5.89 -12.03
N PHE A 340 -26.94 5.15 -11.04
CA PHE A 340 -26.54 5.72 -9.76
C PHE A 340 -25.07 6.15 -9.75
N TYR A 341 -24.84 7.37 -9.26
CA TYR A 341 -23.55 8.01 -9.08
C TYR A 341 -23.22 8.28 -7.59
N SER A 342 -21.96 8.53 -7.25
CA SER A 342 -21.58 8.80 -5.86
C SER A 342 -22.27 10.04 -5.27
N GLN A 343 -22.70 10.99 -6.11
CA GLN A 343 -23.46 12.19 -5.74
C GLN A 343 -24.86 11.89 -5.20
N HIS A 344 -25.41 10.71 -5.52
CA HIS A 344 -26.72 10.24 -5.08
C HIS A 344 -26.72 9.72 -3.63
N ILE A 345 -25.54 9.40 -3.09
CA ILE A 345 -25.37 8.96 -1.71
C ILE A 345 -25.31 10.20 -0.81
N ARG A 346 -26.39 10.49 -0.08
CA ARG A 346 -26.52 11.65 0.81
C ARG A 346 -27.26 11.27 2.08
N GLU A 347 -26.76 11.76 3.23
CA GLU A 347 -27.44 11.63 4.52
C GLU A 347 -27.87 10.19 4.86
N GLY A 348 -27.01 9.21 4.54
CA GLY A 348 -27.28 7.80 4.80
C GLY A 348 -28.29 7.13 3.86
N LYS A 349 -28.77 7.82 2.83
CA LYS A 349 -29.72 7.30 1.83
C LYS A 349 -29.19 7.46 0.41
N VAL A 350 -29.76 6.67 -0.50
CA VAL A 350 -29.52 6.78 -1.93
C VAL A 350 -30.77 7.37 -2.60
N ASN A 351 -30.64 8.56 -3.16
CA ASN A 351 -31.68 9.20 -3.98
C ASN A 351 -31.31 9.14 -5.47
N HIS A 352 -32.14 9.70 -6.36
CA HIS A 352 -31.79 9.89 -7.78
C HIS A 352 -32.05 11.34 -8.21
N ASN A 353 -31.68 12.29 -7.34
CA ASN A 353 -31.66 13.70 -7.72
C ASN A 353 -30.55 13.95 -8.75
N PRO A 354 -30.68 14.95 -9.64
CA PRO A 354 -29.70 15.19 -10.70
C PRO A 354 -28.25 15.17 -10.19
N SER A 355 -27.41 14.32 -10.77
CA SER A 355 -26.06 14.07 -10.26
C SER A 355 -25.09 15.24 -10.54
N GLY A 356 -25.48 16.13 -11.46
CA GLY A 356 -24.60 17.12 -12.07
C GLY A 356 -23.70 16.54 -13.18
N LYS A 357 -23.94 15.29 -13.60
CA LYS A 357 -23.37 14.69 -14.81
C LYS A 357 -24.27 14.94 -16.01
N GLU A 358 -23.70 14.71 -17.19
CA GLU A 358 -24.44 14.85 -18.44
C GLU A 358 -25.51 13.76 -18.63
N TYR A 359 -25.31 12.59 -18.01
CA TYR A 359 -26.17 11.42 -18.17
C TYR A 359 -26.48 10.82 -16.81
N ASP A 360 -27.76 10.65 -16.48
CA ASP A 360 -28.24 10.02 -15.23
C ASP A 360 -29.01 8.72 -15.48
N TRP A 361 -29.05 8.28 -16.74
CA TRP A 361 -29.82 7.12 -17.19
C TRP A 361 -29.00 6.25 -18.14
N ILE A 362 -29.37 4.99 -18.28
CA ILE A 362 -28.74 4.03 -19.21
C ILE A 362 -29.80 3.12 -19.85
N VAL A 363 -29.54 2.62 -21.05
CA VAL A 363 -30.42 1.62 -21.69
C VAL A 363 -30.47 0.28 -20.94
N ASP A 364 -31.61 -0.40 -20.97
CA ASP A 364 -31.82 -1.72 -20.36
C ASP A 364 -31.33 -2.91 -21.22
N SER A 365 -30.96 -2.66 -22.48
CA SER A 365 -30.65 -3.69 -23.47
C SER A 365 -29.36 -4.46 -23.16
N LYS A 366 -28.46 -3.90 -22.33
CA LYS A 366 -27.18 -4.49 -21.96
C LYS A 366 -27.23 -5.10 -20.56
N ARG A 367 -27.60 -6.38 -20.49
CA ARG A 367 -27.66 -7.16 -19.22
C ARG A 367 -26.39 -7.08 -18.37
N GLY A 368 -25.21 -7.01 -19.00
CA GLY A 368 -23.93 -6.92 -18.30
C GLY A 368 -23.64 -5.57 -17.64
N LEU A 369 -24.49 -4.55 -17.83
CA LEU A 369 -24.35 -3.20 -17.27
C LEU A 369 -25.38 -2.89 -16.17
N ILE A 370 -26.31 -3.80 -15.91
CA ILE A 370 -27.47 -3.60 -15.05
C ILE A 370 -27.53 -4.68 -13.96
N GLN A 371 -28.24 -4.39 -12.88
CA GLN A 371 -28.42 -5.27 -11.73
C GLN A 371 -29.87 -5.19 -11.25
N LYS A 372 -30.35 -6.23 -10.55
CA LYS A 372 -31.75 -6.28 -10.06
C LYS A 372 -32.06 -5.08 -9.17
N ASN A 373 -33.29 -4.60 -9.20
CA ASN A 373 -33.76 -3.62 -8.23
C ASN A 373 -34.12 -4.32 -6.91
N GLN A 374 -33.21 -4.31 -5.95
CA GLN A 374 -33.35 -4.95 -4.64
C GLN A 374 -32.61 -4.13 -3.57
N ASN A 375 -32.67 -4.52 -2.30
CA ASN A 375 -31.94 -3.81 -1.25
C ASN A 375 -30.42 -3.87 -1.47
N TYR A 376 -29.76 -2.73 -1.26
CA TYR A 376 -28.31 -2.61 -1.29
C TYR A 376 -27.83 -1.59 -0.26
N VAL A 377 -26.56 -1.71 0.14
CA VAL A 377 -25.83 -0.59 0.75
C VAL A 377 -24.81 -0.08 -0.27
N PHE A 378 -24.98 1.16 -0.73
CA PHE A 378 -24.02 1.80 -1.63
C PHE A 378 -22.96 2.54 -0.82
N CYS A 379 -21.72 2.58 -1.32
CA CYS A 379 -20.59 3.26 -0.71
C CYS A 379 -19.79 4.00 -1.78
N LYS A 380 -19.39 5.24 -1.51
CA LYS A 380 -18.53 6.01 -2.43
C LYS A 380 -17.18 5.31 -2.55
N ARG A 381 -16.75 5.04 -3.79
CA ARG A 381 -15.44 4.42 -4.06
C ARG A 381 -14.30 5.43 -4.03
N PHE A 382 -14.57 6.69 -4.34
CA PHE A 382 -13.55 7.74 -4.33
C PHE A 382 -13.85 8.72 -3.21
N THR A 383 -12.98 8.72 -2.22
CA THR A 383 -12.95 9.68 -1.12
C THR A 383 -11.50 10.15 -0.98
N ALA A 384 -11.23 11.35 -0.49
CA ALA A 384 -9.89 11.76 -0.11
C ALA A 384 -9.58 11.25 1.32
N LYS A 385 -8.30 11.22 1.72
CA LYS A 385 -7.94 10.81 3.08
C LYS A 385 -8.27 11.90 4.10
N GLU A 386 -8.27 13.15 3.65
CA GLU A 386 -8.52 14.38 4.38
C GLU A 386 -10.01 14.60 4.65
N GLU A 387 -10.87 13.88 3.93
CA GLU A 387 -12.30 13.88 4.22
C GLU A 387 -12.56 13.33 5.61
N ARG A 388 -13.58 13.87 6.28
CA ARG A 388 -13.97 13.47 7.65
C ARG A 388 -14.17 11.95 7.77
N ARG A 389 -14.70 11.29 6.73
CA ARG A 389 -14.89 9.83 6.66
C ARG A 389 -14.48 9.28 5.29
N ARG A 390 -13.80 8.13 5.29
CA ARG A 390 -13.48 7.36 4.07
C ARG A 390 -14.70 6.58 3.61
N LEU A 391 -15.38 5.91 4.54
CA LEU A 391 -16.53 5.04 4.29
C LEU A 391 -17.80 5.86 4.30
N GLN A 392 -18.14 6.41 3.13
CA GLN A 392 -19.37 7.19 2.94
C GLN A 392 -20.41 6.34 2.24
N CYS A 393 -21.36 5.82 3.00
CA CYS A 393 -22.38 4.90 2.51
C CYS A 393 -23.81 5.43 2.65
N GLY A 394 -24.74 4.77 1.97
CA GLY A 394 -26.16 5.03 2.05
C GLY A 394 -26.98 3.79 1.72
N ILE A 395 -28.15 3.71 2.34
CA ILE A 395 -29.13 2.64 2.13
C ILE A 395 -29.87 2.91 0.82
N TYR A 396 -29.86 1.93 -0.08
CA TYR A 396 -30.68 1.92 -1.28
C TYR A 396 -31.94 1.11 -1.01
N SER A 397 -33.11 1.72 -1.23
CA SER A 397 -34.42 1.10 -1.05
C SER A 397 -35.08 0.87 -2.40
N PRO A 398 -35.37 -0.38 -2.81
CA PRO A 398 -36.04 -0.67 -4.07
C PRO A 398 -37.46 -0.08 -4.13
N LYS A 399 -38.08 0.15 -2.97
CA LYS A 399 -39.41 0.78 -2.82
C LYS A 399 -39.48 2.22 -3.32
N GLU A 400 -38.34 2.93 -3.36
CA GLU A 400 -38.28 4.29 -3.91
C GLU A 400 -38.23 4.29 -5.45
N PHE A 401 -38.06 3.11 -6.06
CA PHE A 401 -37.82 2.91 -7.49
C PHE A 401 -38.65 1.73 -8.06
N GLU A 402 -39.83 1.44 -7.50
CA GLU A 402 -40.66 0.26 -7.83
C GLU A 402 -41.04 0.15 -9.31
N GLN A 403 -41.02 1.26 -10.04
CA GLN A 403 -41.26 1.30 -11.48
C GLN A 403 -40.14 0.65 -12.32
N TYR A 404 -38.99 0.34 -11.72
CA TYR A 404 -37.86 -0.30 -12.39
C TYR A 404 -37.59 -1.70 -11.83
N SER A 405 -37.52 -2.71 -12.69
CA SER A 405 -37.09 -4.07 -12.28
C SER A 405 -35.57 -4.19 -12.15
N PHE A 406 -34.82 -3.28 -12.78
CA PHE A 406 -33.37 -3.25 -12.81
C PHE A 406 -32.87 -1.82 -12.61
N ILE A 407 -31.63 -1.69 -12.16
CA ILE A 407 -30.92 -0.42 -12.02
C ILE A 407 -29.50 -0.56 -12.55
N ALA A 408 -28.77 0.55 -12.66
CA ALA A 408 -27.35 0.53 -12.97
C ALA A 408 -26.55 1.32 -11.95
N THR A 409 -25.31 0.89 -11.69
CA THR A 409 -24.38 1.58 -10.79
C THR A 409 -23.11 1.97 -11.52
N GLN A 410 -22.64 3.19 -11.27
CA GLN A 410 -21.41 3.70 -11.85
C GLN A 410 -20.17 3.21 -11.08
N ASN A 411 -19.06 2.98 -11.77
CA ASN A 411 -17.86 2.33 -11.21
C ASN A 411 -17.09 3.11 -10.10
N LYS A 412 -17.54 4.32 -9.74
CA LYS A 412 -17.09 5.11 -8.59
C LYS A 412 -17.98 4.93 -7.36
N ILE A 413 -18.94 4.00 -7.43
CA ILE A 413 -19.67 3.45 -6.29
C ILE A 413 -19.21 2.00 -6.10
N ASN A 414 -19.20 1.57 -4.84
CA ASN A 414 -19.27 0.16 -4.47
C ASN A 414 -20.66 -0.13 -3.89
N TYR A 415 -21.12 -1.37 -3.97
CA TYR A 415 -22.37 -1.79 -3.35
C TYR A 415 -22.17 -3.12 -2.63
N VAL A 416 -22.91 -3.36 -1.54
CA VAL A 416 -22.94 -4.65 -0.84
C VAL A 416 -24.19 -5.41 -1.24
N ASP A 417 -24.01 -6.68 -1.60
CA ASP A 417 -25.07 -7.65 -1.91
C ASP A 417 -24.77 -9.03 -1.29
N ARG A 418 -25.67 -9.99 -1.48
CA ARG A 418 -25.41 -11.39 -1.10
C ARG A 418 -24.59 -12.13 -2.14
N VAL A 419 -23.75 -13.05 -1.68
CA VAL A 419 -22.90 -13.90 -2.54
C VAL A 419 -23.72 -14.95 -3.29
N ASP A 420 -24.79 -15.45 -2.67
CA ASP A 420 -25.70 -16.47 -3.21
C ASP A 420 -26.67 -15.94 -4.29
N GLY A 421 -26.76 -14.61 -4.45
CA GLY A 421 -27.66 -13.96 -5.40
C GLY A 421 -29.08 -13.77 -4.89
N GLU A 422 -29.36 -14.15 -3.64
CA GLU A 422 -30.60 -13.82 -2.94
C GLU A 422 -30.64 -12.33 -2.57
N GLU A 423 -31.83 -11.83 -2.27
CA GLU A 423 -32.00 -10.45 -1.83
C GLU A 423 -31.56 -10.27 -0.38
N MET A 424 -30.90 -9.16 -0.08
CA MET A 424 -30.68 -8.77 1.32
C MET A 424 -32.01 -8.35 1.92
N ASP A 425 -32.33 -8.86 3.12
CA ASP A 425 -33.46 -8.34 3.87
C ASP A 425 -33.15 -6.95 4.45
N ILE A 426 -34.19 -6.32 5.00
CA ILE A 426 -34.11 -4.95 5.51
C ILE A 426 -33.23 -4.83 6.76
N ASP A 427 -33.19 -5.85 7.63
CA ASP A 427 -32.39 -5.83 8.85
C ASP A 427 -30.91 -5.96 8.48
N THR A 428 -30.56 -6.93 7.63
CA THR A 428 -29.18 -7.04 7.13
C THR A 428 -28.73 -5.75 6.45
N THR A 429 -29.60 -5.13 5.64
CA THR A 429 -29.27 -3.88 4.92
C THR A 429 -28.93 -2.74 5.88
N TYR A 430 -29.75 -2.53 6.92
CA TYR A 430 -29.48 -1.52 7.94
C TYR A 430 -28.26 -1.87 8.80
N GLY A 431 -28.04 -3.16 9.09
CA GLY A 431 -26.88 -3.64 9.83
C GLY A 431 -25.57 -3.39 9.10
N VAL A 432 -25.50 -3.74 7.80
CA VAL A 432 -24.35 -3.44 6.94
C VAL A 432 -24.09 -1.94 6.85
N TYR A 433 -25.15 -1.14 6.70
CA TYR A 433 -25.03 0.32 6.74
C TYR A 433 -24.43 0.80 8.06
N ALA A 434 -24.91 0.32 9.21
CA ALA A 434 -24.40 0.70 10.52
C ALA A 434 -22.90 0.38 10.68
N LEU A 435 -22.47 -0.82 10.25
CA LEU A 435 -21.06 -1.20 10.27
C LEU A 435 -20.22 -0.23 9.44
N LEU A 436 -20.56 -0.04 8.15
CA LEU A 436 -19.81 0.84 7.26
C LEU A 436 -19.92 2.34 7.64
N ASN A 437 -20.99 2.74 8.31
CA ASN A 437 -21.22 4.11 8.76
C ASN A 437 -20.60 4.41 10.14
N SER A 438 -20.06 3.40 10.82
CA SER A 438 -19.39 3.57 12.11
C SER A 438 -18.00 4.21 12.00
N THR A 439 -17.59 4.87 13.07
CA THR A 439 -16.23 5.36 13.29
C THR A 439 -15.25 4.20 13.41
N LEU A 440 -15.63 3.09 14.05
CA LEU A 440 -14.77 1.92 14.24
C LEU A 440 -14.28 1.34 12.91
N PHE A 441 -15.19 1.05 12.00
CA PHE A 441 -14.84 0.50 10.68
C PHE A 441 -14.13 1.53 9.80
N ASP A 442 -14.48 2.81 9.90
CA ASP A 442 -13.78 3.88 9.17
C ASP A 442 -12.32 3.99 9.62
N MET A 443 -12.05 3.95 10.92
CA MET A 443 -10.71 3.95 11.49
C MET A 443 -9.92 2.70 11.08
N TYR A 444 -10.51 1.51 11.21
CA TYR A 444 -9.87 0.26 10.80
C TYR A 444 -9.46 0.32 9.32
N TYR A 445 -10.36 0.79 8.46
CA TYR A 445 -10.09 0.97 7.04
C TYR A 445 -8.95 1.97 6.78
N ARG A 446 -8.88 3.08 7.53
CA ARG A 446 -7.82 4.11 7.38
C ARG A 446 -6.44 3.61 7.79
N ILE A 447 -6.36 2.76 8.81
CA ILE A 447 -5.10 2.18 9.27
C ILE A 447 -4.45 1.35 8.15
N LEU A 448 -5.26 0.63 7.37
CA LEU A 448 -4.80 -0.10 6.19
C LEU A 448 -4.61 0.79 4.95
N ASN A 449 -5.67 1.49 4.55
CA ASN A 449 -5.80 2.05 3.21
C ASN A 449 -4.83 3.20 2.94
N GLY A 450 -3.92 2.96 1.98
CA GLY A 450 -2.94 3.93 1.51
C GLY A 450 -3.40 4.86 0.39
N SER A 451 -4.55 4.59 -0.25
CA SER A 451 -4.95 5.22 -1.52
C SER A 451 -6.15 6.16 -1.40
N THR A 452 -6.51 6.85 -2.49
CA THR A 452 -7.75 7.63 -2.59
C THR A 452 -8.98 6.77 -2.91
N GLN A 453 -8.82 5.46 -3.08
CA GLN A 453 -9.93 4.56 -3.40
C GLN A 453 -10.35 3.74 -2.18
N VAL A 454 -11.67 3.58 -2.04
CA VAL A 454 -12.31 2.57 -1.21
C VAL A 454 -12.33 1.26 -2.00
N ASN A 455 -11.38 0.36 -1.78
CA ASN A 455 -11.28 -0.88 -2.56
C ASN A 455 -12.20 -1.96 -1.98
N SER A 456 -13.07 -2.53 -2.83
CA SER A 456 -13.96 -3.62 -2.42
C SER A 456 -13.21 -4.83 -1.87
N THR A 457 -12.04 -5.18 -2.42
CA THR A 457 -11.20 -6.27 -1.90
C THR A 457 -10.71 -6.03 -0.48
N GLU A 458 -10.41 -4.78 -0.13
CA GLU A 458 -9.97 -4.40 1.22
C GLU A 458 -11.15 -4.47 2.20
N ILE A 459 -12.32 -3.95 1.82
CA ILE A 459 -13.54 -4.05 2.63
C ILE A 459 -13.97 -5.51 2.85
N ASN A 460 -13.90 -6.34 1.80
CA ASN A 460 -14.22 -7.77 1.89
C ASN A 460 -13.24 -8.58 2.73
N SER A 461 -12.13 -7.97 3.18
CA SER A 461 -11.17 -8.61 4.08
C SER A 461 -11.30 -8.15 5.53
N ILE A 462 -12.14 -7.15 5.81
CA ILE A 462 -12.39 -6.68 7.17
C ILE A 462 -13.20 -7.74 7.91
N PRO A 463 -12.77 -8.15 9.12
CA PRO A 463 -13.59 -9.00 9.97
C PRO A 463 -14.90 -8.30 10.37
N VAL A 464 -15.99 -9.06 10.39
CA VAL A 464 -17.33 -8.58 10.71
C VAL A 464 -17.99 -9.50 11.74
N PRO A 465 -18.97 -8.99 12.51
CA PRO A 465 -19.80 -9.84 13.34
C PRO A 465 -20.59 -10.86 12.52
N PRO A 466 -20.97 -12.01 13.09
CA PRO A 466 -21.86 -12.97 12.44
C PRO A 466 -23.17 -12.35 11.95
N MET A 467 -23.75 -12.90 10.88
CA MET A 467 -24.96 -12.36 10.23
C MET A 467 -26.10 -12.06 11.22
N ASN A 468 -26.38 -12.97 12.17
CA ASN A 468 -27.44 -12.75 13.16
C ASN A 468 -27.19 -11.55 14.09
N ILE A 469 -25.93 -11.14 14.29
CA ILE A 469 -25.57 -9.93 15.02
C ILE A 469 -25.73 -8.71 14.09
N ILE A 470 -25.36 -8.82 12.81
CA ILE A 470 -25.58 -7.77 11.80
C ILE A 470 -27.08 -7.44 11.71
N ASP A 471 -27.96 -8.44 11.65
CA ASP A 471 -29.40 -8.25 11.59
C ASP A 471 -29.92 -7.53 12.84
N ARG A 472 -29.45 -7.92 14.03
CA ARG A 472 -29.80 -7.26 15.31
C ARG A 472 -29.34 -5.80 15.37
N ILE A 473 -28.18 -5.48 14.80
CA ILE A 473 -27.73 -4.10 14.65
C ILE A 473 -28.71 -3.33 13.75
N GLY A 474 -29.12 -3.93 12.65
CA GLY A 474 -30.05 -3.34 11.69
C GLY A 474 -31.42 -3.04 12.28
N ASP A 475 -31.99 -4.00 13.00
CA ASP A 475 -33.25 -3.86 13.72
C ASP A 475 -33.21 -2.68 14.72
N ARG A 476 -32.17 -2.64 15.57
CA ARG A 476 -31.96 -1.55 16.53
C ARG A 476 -31.78 -0.19 15.85
N LEU A 477 -31.09 -0.14 14.71
CA LEU A 477 -30.89 1.10 13.96
C LEU A 477 -32.22 1.59 13.37
N ARG A 478 -33.01 0.69 12.78
CA ARG A 478 -34.33 1.01 12.25
C ARG A 478 -35.25 1.55 13.35
N ASP A 479 -35.31 0.86 14.48
CA ASP A 479 -36.14 1.26 15.63
C ASP A 479 -35.78 2.65 16.16
N SER A 480 -34.50 3.01 16.11
CA SER A 480 -34.04 4.33 16.54
C SER A 480 -34.41 5.47 15.59
N GLY A 481 -34.64 5.17 14.30
CA GLY A 481 -34.91 6.16 13.26
C GLY A 481 -33.76 7.14 12.95
N ASP A 482 -32.58 6.97 13.57
CA ASP A 482 -31.43 7.87 13.44
C ASP A 482 -30.26 7.20 12.72
N LEU A 483 -30.00 7.60 11.47
CA LEU A 483 -28.90 7.10 10.64
C LEU A 483 -27.55 7.81 10.93
N SER A 484 -27.46 8.63 11.97
CA SER A 484 -26.22 9.34 12.31
C SER A 484 -25.09 8.35 12.65
N THR A 485 -23.85 8.75 12.33
CA THR A 485 -22.63 7.99 12.71
C THR A 485 -22.59 7.74 14.21
N GLY A 486 -22.96 8.74 15.03
CA GLY A 486 -22.92 8.59 16.50
C GLY A 486 -23.90 7.53 17.01
N ASN A 487 -25.08 7.44 16.41
CA ASN A 487 -26.02 6.38 16.77
C ASN A 487 -25.57 5.00 16.24
N CYS A 488 -24.98 4.95 15.04
CA CYS A 488 -24.34 3.73 14.54
C CYS A 488 -23.24 3.24 15.51
N ASP A 489 -22.35 4.14 15.95
CA ASP A 489 -21.28 3.86 16.92
C ASP A 489 -21.83 3.28 18.21
N ARG A 490 -22.86 3.91 18.79
CA ARG A 490 -23.51 3.43 20.01
C ARG A 490 -24.07 2.01 19.83
N ILE A 491 -24.81 1.76 18.74
CA ILE A 491 -25.47 0.47 18.50
C ILE A 491 -24.44 -0.63 18.25
N ILE A 492 -23.42 -0.39 17.42
CA ILE A 492 -22.42 -1.43 17.13
C ILE A 492 -21.63 -1.81 18.39
N MET A 493 -21.34 -0.83 19.26
CA MET A 493 -20.65 -1.09 20.53
C MET A 493 -21.54 -1.89 21.49
N GLU A 494 -22.82 -1.53 21.65
CA GLU A 494 -23.75 -2.25 22.52
C GLU A 494 -24.04 -3.69 22.06
N VAL A 495 -24.07 -3.93 20.75
CA VAL A 495 -24.58 -5.19 20.18
C VAL A 495 -23.46 -6.15 19.78
N ALA A 496 -22.31 -5.65 19.32
CA ALA A 496 -21.25 -6.47 18.72
C ALA A 496 -19.87 -6.35 19.36
N TYR A 497 -19.54 -5.25 20.03
CA TYR A 497 -18.18 -5.00 20.54
C TYR A 497 -18.17 -4.58 22.03
N ALA A 498 -19.15 -5.08 22.79
CA ALA A 498 -19.37 -4.76 24.20
C ALA A 498 -18.37 -5.45 25.14
#